data_AF-A0A377ANM2-F1
#
_entry.id   AF-A0A377ANM2-F1
#
_cell.length_a   1.000
_cell.length_b   1.000
_cell.length_c   1.000
_cell.angle_alpha   90.00
_cell.angle_beta   90.00
_cell.angle_gamma   90.00
#
_symmetry.space_group_name_H-M   'P 1'
#
loop_
_entity.id
_entity.type
_entity.pdbx_description
1 polymer ?
#
loop_
_entity_poly.entity_id
_entity_poly.type
_entity_poly.pdbx_seq_one_letter_code
_entity_poly.pdbx_strand_id
1 'polypeptide(L)'
;MMNCVKTTSGQKGISGKDIKSQVVLLPPVKEQAEIVRRVEQLFAYADTIEKQVNNALARVNNLTQSILAKAFRGELTAQWRAENPDLISGENSAAALLEKIKAERAASGGKKASRKKS
;
A
#
# COMPACT_ATOMS: atom_id res chain seq x y z
N MET A 1 4.07 -21.66 -34.64
CA MET A 1 4.70 -21.68 -33.30
C MET A 1 4.65 -23.10 -32.77
N MET A 2 5.79 -23.78 -32.68
CA MET A 2 5.86 -25.15 -32.19
C MET A 2 5.80 -25.13 -30.65
N ASN A 3 4.82 -25.82 -30.08
CA ASN A 3 4.67 -25.98 -28.63
C ASN A 3 5.72 -27.01 -28.14
N CYS A 4 6.93 -26.53 -27.82
CA CYS A 4 8.09 -27.36 -27.44
C CYS A 4 8.12 -27.72 -25.95
N VAL A 5 7.16 -27.24 -25.16
CA VAL A 5 7.02 -27.56 -23.75
C VAL A 5 6.42 -28.95 -23.59
N LYS A 6 7.18 -29.87 -22.98
CA LYS A 6 6.75 -31.23 -22.69
C LYS A 6 6.72 -31.43 -21.17
N THR A 7 5.79 -32.25 -20.70
CA THR A 7 5.70 -32.61 -19.28
C THR A 7 6.32 -33.98 -19.06
N THR A 8 7.20 -34.11 -18.06
CA THR A 8 7.68 -35.41 -17.58
C THR A 8 7.51 -35.43 -16.05
N SER A 9 6.79 -36.43 -15.54
CA SER A 9 6.49 -36.57 -14.10
C SER A 9 5.86 -35.32 -13.46
N GLY A 10 4.92 -34.67 -14.17
CA GLY A 10 4.22 -33.46 -13.70
C GLY A 10 5.03 -32.15 -13.81
N GLN A 11 6.32 -32.21 -14.16
CA GLN A 11 7.17 -31.04 -14.38
C GLN A 11 7.13 -30.63 -15.85
N LYS A 12 6.77 -29.37 -16.14
CA LYS A 12 6.87 -28.79 -17.49
C LYS A 12 8.32 -28.39 -17.75
N GLY A 13 8.88 -28.83 -18.86
CA GLY A 13 10.25 -28.52 -19.24
C GLY A 13 10.42 -28.35 -20.75
N ILE A 14 11.56 -27.78 -21.13
CA ILE A 14 12.01 -27.65 -22.52
C ILE A 14 13.33 -28.41 -22.61
N SER A 15 13.44 -29.34 -23.57
CA SER A 15 14.67 -30.10 -23.73
C SER A 15 15.75 -29.28 -24.45
N GLY A 16 17.03 -29.55 -24.16
CA GLY A 16 18.14 -28.89 -24.88
C GLY A 16 18.12 -29.13 -26.39
N LYS A 17 17.55 -30.25 -26.85
CA LYS A 17 17.32 -30.53 -28.27
C LYS A 17 16.30 -29.56 -28.87
N ASP A 18 15.21 -29.31 -28.14
CA ASP A 18 14.16 -28.39 -28.57
C ASP A 18 14.64 -26.93 -28.60
N ILE A 19 15.57 -26.55 -27.71
CA ILE A 19 16.23 -25.22 -27.73
C ILE A 19 17.14 -25.08 -28.96
N LYS A 20 17.98 -26.09 -29.23
CA LYS A 20 18.92 -26.07 -30.37
C LYS A 20 18.21 -26.05 -31.73
N SER A 21 17.00 -26.59 -31.82
CA SER A 21 16.21 -26.57 -33.06
C SER A 21 15.52 -25.22 -33.33
N GLN A 22 15.63 -24.24 -32.43
CA GLN A 22 15.03 -22.93 -32.66
C GLN A 22 15.82 -22.15 -33.70
N VAL A 23 15.11 -21.69 -34.72
CA VAL A 23 15.68 -20.78 -35.73
C VAL A 23 15.66 -19.38 -35.15
N VAL A 24 16.85 -18.80 -34.99
CA VAL A 24 17.01 -17.40 -34.57
C VAL A 24 17.54 -16.61 -35.76
N LEU A 25 16.87 -15.50 -36.08
CA LEU A 25 17.36 -14.57 -37.09
C LEU A 25 18.56 -13.84 -36.51
N LEU A 26 19.73 -13.99 -37.14
CA LEU A 26 20.97 -13.38 -36.69
C LEU A 26 21.33 -12.19 -37.61
N PRO A 27 21.04 -10.94 -37.21
CA PRO A 27 21.40 -9.77 -38.00
C PRO A 27 22.91 -9.50 -37.94
N PRO A 28 23.46 -8.59 -38.76
CA PRO A 28 24.86 -8.17 -38.67
C PRO A 28 25.21 -7.63 -37.28
N VAL A 29 26.47 -7.78 -36.86
CA VAL A 29 26.95 -7.40 -35.51
C VAL A 29 26.61 -5.95 -35.13
N LYS A 30 26.66 -5.02 -36.10
CA LYS A 30 26.30 -3.62 -35.87
C LYS A 30 24.82 -3.45 -35.49
N GLU A 31 23.93 -4.18 -36.17
CA GLU A 31 22.50 -4.15 -35.88
C GLU A 31 22.20 -4.82 -34.54
N GLN A 32 22.89 -5.94 -34.21
CA GLN A 32 22.77 -6.56 -32.89
C GLN A 32 23.10 -5.57 -31.78
N ALA A 33 24.20 -4.82 -31.91
CA ALA A 33 24.60 -3.82 -30.93
C ALA A 33 23.58 -2.67 -30.79
N GLU A 34 23.02 -2.19 -31.90
CA GLU A 34 22.00 -1.13 -31.85
C GLU A 34 20.67 -1.63 -31.25
N ILE A 35 20.29 -2.88 -31.53
CA ILE A 35 19.11 -3.51 -30.90
C ILE A 35 19.32 -3.59 -29.39
N VAL A 36 20.48 -4.09 -28.93
CA VAL A 36 20.82 -4.18 -27.51
C VAL A 36 20.77 -2.79 -26.86
N ARG A 37 21.42 -1.79 -27.46
CA ARG A 37 21.42 -0.41 -26.95
C ARG A 37 20.02 0.15 -26.73
N ARG A 38 19.11 -0.06 -27.69
CA ARG A 38 17.71 0.40 -27.60
C ARG A 38 16.93 -0.34 -26.52
N VAL A 39 17.09 -1.66 -26.46
CA VAL A 39 16.43 -2.51 -25.45
C VAL A 39 16.90 -2.13 -24.04
N GLU A 40 18.20 -1.94 -23.84
CA GLU A 40 18.76 -1.48 -22.57
C GLU A 40 18.23 -0.09 -22.18
N GLN A 41 18.15 0.85 -23.13
CA GLN A 41 17.57 2.17 -22.88
C GLN A 41 16.11 2.08 -22.44
N LEU A 42 15.31 1.20 -23.08
CA LEU A 42 13.91 1.00 -22.72
C LEU A 42 13.76 0.34 -21.34
N PHE A 43 14.61 -0.62 -21.00
CA PHE A 43 14.61 -1.21 -19.65
C PHE A 43 15.02 -0.20 -18.58
N ALA A 44 16.07 0.59 -18.81
CA ALA A 44 16.47 1.64 -17.87
C ALA A 44 15.35 2.68 -17.64
N TYR A 45 14.59 2.98 -18.70
CA TYR A 45 13.40 3.84 -18.59
C TYR A 45 12.28 3.18 -17.77
N ALA A 46 11.98 1.91 -18.01
CA ALA A 46 11.00 1.15 -17.24
C ALA A 46 11.38 1.08 -15.75
N ASP A 47 12.64 0.76 -15.43
CA ASP A 47 13.18 0.73 -14.06
C ASP A 47 13.02 2.09 -13.36
N THR A 48 13.20 3.18 -14.11
CA THR A 48 13.04 4.53 -13.58
C THR A 48 11.58 4.81 -13.21
N ILE A 49 10.64 4.42 -14.08
CA ILE A 49 9.20 4.55 -13.81
C ILE A 49 8.82 3.72 -12.58
N GLU A 50 9.26 2.47 -12.51
CA GLU A 50 8.96 1.59 -11.38
C GLU A 50 9.46 2.19 -10.06
N LYS A 51 10.68 2.72 -10.03
CA LYS A 51 11.23 3.44 -8.86
C LYS A 51 10.40 4.66 -8.49
N GLN A 52 9.97 5.46 -9.47
CA GLN A 52 9.14 6.64 -9.23
C GLN A 52 7.78 6.27 -8.61
N VAL A 53 7.14 5.23 -9.13
CA VAL A 53 5.86 4.72 -8.61
C VAL A 53 6.01 4.23 -7.17
N ASN A 54 7.05 3.43 -6.90
CA ASN A 54 7.31 2.91 -5.55
C ASN A 54 7.59 4.04 -4.54
N ASN A 55 8.38 5.05 -4.94
CA ASN A 55 8.65 6.22 -4.11
C ASN A 55 7.39 7.06 -3.86
N ALA A 56 6.55 7.24 -4.88
CA ALA A 56 5.28 7.96 -4.76
C ALA A 56 4.33 7.23 -3.79
N LEU A 57 4.22 5.91 -3.90
CA LEU A 57 3.41 5.09 -3.00
C LEU A 57 3.90 5.21 -1.54
N ALA A 58 5.21 5.12 -1.32
CA ALA A 58 5.79 5.29 0.01
C ALA A 58 5.48 6.68 0.60
N ARG A 59 5.57 7.74 -0.21
CA ARG A 59 5.21 9.11 0.20
C ARG A 59 3.74 9.23 0.57
N VAL A 60 2.83 8.65 -0.20
CA VAL A 60 1.39 8.68 0.10
C VAL A 60 1.09 7.97 1.41
N ASN A 61 1.71 6.81 1.64
CA ASN A 61 1.55 6.07 2.89
C ASN A 61 2.05 6.89 4.09
N ASN A 62 3.25 7.46 4.00
CA ASN A 62 3.81 8.30 5.05
C ASN A 62 2.96 9.56 5.31
N LEU A 63 2.47 10.20 4.25
CA LEU A 63 1.61 11.37 4.38
C LEU A 63 0.30 11.02 5.10
N THR A 64 -0.36 9.93 4.71
CA THR A 64 -1.59 9.45 5.35
C THR A 64 -1.37 9.21 6.85
N GLN A 65 -0.28 8.52 7.21
CA GLN A 65 0.06 8.27 8.61
C GLN A 65 0.36 9.56 9.37
N SER A 66 1.07 10.50 8.75
CA SER A 66 1.38 11.79 9.38
C SER A 66 0.12 12.64 9.63
N ILE A 67 -0.82 12.66 8.68
CA ILE A 67 -2.10 13.38 8.81
C ILE A 67 -2.92 12.75 9.94
N LEU A 68 -3.00 11.42 9.98
CA LEU A 68 -3.73 10.70 11.02
C LEU A 68 -3.12 10.97 12.42
N ALA A 69 -1.80 10.93 12.53
CA ALA A 69 -1.10 11.25 13.77
C ALA A 69 -1.38 12.70 14.22
N LYS A 70 -1.34 13.67 13.30
CA LYS A 70 -1.68 15.07 13.58
C LYS A 70 -3.14 15.24 14.01
N ALA A 71 -4.06 14.52 13.37
CA ALA A 71 -5.47 14.54 13.72
C ALA A 71 -5.69 14.03 15.17
N PHE A 72 -5.09 12.89 15.54
CA PHE A 72 -5.23 12.33 16.89
C PHE A 72 -4.57 13.16 17.99
N ARG A 73 -3.45 13.83 17.69
CA ARG A 73 -2.85 14.82 18.61
C ARG A 73 -3.69 16.10 18.73
N GLY A 74 -4.73 16.25 17.92
CA GLY A 74 -5.57 17.43 17.88
C GLY A 74 -4.87 18.64 17.26
N GLU A 75 -3.76 18.44 16.54
CA GLU A 75 -3.02 19.52 15.89
C GLU A 75 -3.86 20.18 14.79
N LEU A 76 -4.66 19.39 14.05
CA LEU A 76 -5.54 19.89 12.99
C LEU A 76 -6.72 20.73 13.51
N THR A 77 -7.09 20.60 14.78
CA THR A 77 -8.20 21.34 15.41
C THR A 77 -7.70 22.36 16.44
N ALA A 78 -6.39 22.55 16.58
CA ALA A 78 -5.79 23.39 17.60
C ALA A 78 -6.30 24.84 17.53
N GLN A 79 -6.35 25.42 16.33
CA GLN A 79 -6.84 26.78 16.12
C GLN A 79 -8.30 26.92 16.53
N TRP A 80 -9.16 26.03 16.03
CA TRP A 80 -10.58 26.03 16.37
C TRP A 80 -10.80 25.90 17.88
N ARG A 81 -10.04 25.04 18.57
CA ARG A 81 -10.11 24.89 20.04
C ARG A 81 -9.67 26.15 20.79
N ALA A 82 -8.68 26.88 20.28
CA ALA A 82 -8.25 28.14 20.86
C ALA A 82 -9.31 29.25 20.70
N GLU A 83 -10.02 29.25 19.58
CA GLU A 83 -11.09 30.22 19.29
C GLU A 83 -12.42 29.89 19.99
N ASN A 84 -12.61 28.64 20.42
CA ASN A 84 -13.87 28.17 21.01
C ASN A 84 -13.68 27.52 22.41
N PRO A 85 -13.13 28.24 23.40
CA PRO A 85 -12.80 27.68 24.70
C PRO A 85 -14.04 27.24 25.51
N ASP A 86 -15.17 27.92 25.37
CA ASP A 86 -16.40 27.64 26.12
C ASP A 86 -17.01 26.28 25.78
N LEU A 87 -16.78 25.80 24.55
CA LEU A 87 -17.31 24.52 24.06
C LEU A 87 -16.52 23.29 24.55
N ILE A 88 -15.34 23.49 25.14
CA ILE A 88 -14.43 22.40 25.50
C ILE A 88 -13.90 22.49 26.94
N SER A 89 -14.33 23.49 27.71
CA SER A 89 -13.93 23.73 29.10
C SER A 89 -15.10 23.59 30.07
N GLY A 90 -14.82 23.65 31.37
CA GLY A 90 -15.84 23.54 32.42
C GLY A 90 -16.66 22.25 32.33
N GLU A 91 -17.98 22.39 32.23
CA GLU A 91 -18.93 21.28 32.13
C GLU A 91 -18.83 20.48 30.81
N ASN A 92 -18.29 21.11 29.76
CA ASN A 92 -18.03 20.50 28.45
C ASN A 92 -16.62 19.92 28.34
N SER A 93 -15.83 19.98 29.43
CA SER A 93 -14.50 19.37 29.45
C SER A 93 -14.58 17.85 29.36
N ALA A 94 -13.56 17.25 28.74
CA ALA A 94 -13.46 15.80 28.63
C ALA A 94 -13.49 15.10 30.00
N ALA A 95 -12.89 15.70 31.03
CA ALA A 95 -12.89 15.18 32.38
C ALA A 95 -14.31 15.18 32.99
N ALA A 96 -15.04 16.30 32.89
CA ALA A 96 -16.41 16.40 33.40
C ALA A 96 -17.35 15.41 32.68
N LEU A 97 -17.19 15.25 31.36
CA LEU A 97 -17.98 14.31 30.57
C LEU A 97 -17.69 12.85 30.94
N LEU A 98 -16.43 12.50 31.22
CA LEU A 98 -16.05 11.17 31.68
C LEU A 98 -16.67 10.83 33.04
N GLU A 99 -16.67 11.78 33.98
CA GLU A 99 -17.33 11.57 35.28
C GLU A 99 -18.84 11.39 35.12
N LYS A 100 -19.50 12.17 34.26
CA LYS A 100 -20.93 11.97 33.90
C LYS A 100 -21.16 10.56 33.33
N ILE A 101 -20.35 10.11 32.37
CA ILE A 101 -20.46 8.77 31.77
C ILE A 101 -20.25 7.66 32.83
N LYS A 102 -19.29 7.82 33.74
CA LYS A 102 -19.06 6.84 34.83
C LYS A 102 -20.24 6.77 35.79
N ALA A 103 -20.75 7.92 36.22
CA ALA A 103 -21.92 8.01 37.09
C ALA A 103 -23.16 7.36 36.44
N GLU A 104 -23.41 7.66 35.17
CA GLU A 104 -24.51 7.07 34.41
C GLU A 104 -24.34 5.55 34.21
N ARG A 105 -23.12 5.08 33.96
CA ARG A 105 -22.82 3.63 33.86
C ARG A 105 -22.97 2.89 35.19
N ALA A 106 -22.65 3.53 36.31
CA ALA A 106 -22.86 2.96 37.64
C ALA A 106 -24.36 2.88 37.99
N ALA A 107 -25.12 3.92 37.64
CA ALA A 107 -26.57 3.97 37.84
C ALA A 107 -27.35 3.01 36.91
N SER A 108 -26.84 2.77 35.70
CA SER A 108 -27.52 1.93 34.68
C SER A 108 -27.22 0.43 34.75
N GLY A 109 -26.43 -0.03 35.72
CA GLY A 109 -26.31 -1.46 36.05
C GLY A 109 -25.99 -2.36 34.84
N GLY A 110 -24.87 -2.10 34.16
CA GLY A 110 -24.18 -3.05 33.28
C GLY A 110 -25.03 -4.04 32.46
N LYS A 111 -25.96 -3.59 31.60
CA LYS A 111 -26.56 -4.48 30.60
C LYS A 111 -25.52 -4.84 29.53
N LYS A 112 -24.75 -5.91 29.76
CA LYS A 112 -23.96 -6.58 28.71
C LYS A 112 -24.94 -7.10 27.65
N ALA A 113 -25.04 -6.42 26.51
CA ALA A 113 -25.72 -6.94 25.34
C ALA A 113 -24.97 -8.18 24.83
N SER A 114 -25.44 -9.36 25.25
CA SER A 114 -25.00 -10.65 24.71
C SER A 114 -25.36 -10.69 23.21
N ARG A 115 -24.37 -10.47 22.35
CA ARG A 115 -24.53 -10.54 20.90
C ARG A 115 -24.61 -12.01 20.51
N LYS A 116 -25.83 -12.51 20.29
CA LYS A 116 -26.11 -13.87 19.80
C LYS A 116 -25.49 -14.01 18.40
N LYS A 117 -24.46 -14.86 18.26
CA LYS A 117 -23.92 -15.29 16.96
C LYS A 117 -25.05 -16.01 16.21
N SER A 118 -25.32 -15.59 14.99
CA SER A 118 -26.00 -16.37 13.96
C SER A 118 -25.10 -16.47 12.74
#